data_AF-A0A835KQ50-F1
#
_entry.id   AF-A0A835KQ50-F1
#
_cell.length_a   1.000
_cell.length_b   1.000
_cell.length_c   1.000
_cell.angle_alpha   90.00
_cell.angle_beta   90.00
_cell.angle_gamma   90.00
#
_symmetry.space_group_name_H-M   'P 1'
#
loop_
_entity.id
_entity.type
_entity.pdbx_description
1 polymer ?
#
loop_
_entity_poly.entity_id
_entity_poly.type
_entity_poly.pdbx_seq_one_letter_code
_entity_poly.pdbx_strand_id
1 'polypeptide(L)'
;MIYGTVVTMMNGNGYWCHSKKSQVQGNIIIATTRFRAQAQIMVKFVDHSICLQGLDHKEFNELFLDFVFGYDQSRKDHMFLLETGHKIVARLKGSPLAAKTVGRLLKKKLDLEHWTGVLESKEWEQSEGDEDIMPALKLSYGYLPSHQHQQCFFYSALFPQDYKFQREELINFWIGLDVLHPSRGENKRVEDIGLSHLTQLVNHGFFEERKENGSTFYTLHDLLHELAWKVSSHECISIDCSKVRSIEIPSSIRHLSIYVNDTSVQDRLSIKNCLEDFNTLLDKRLKVDKLQSLMLFGEHHGCFVKAFGCFI
;
A
#
# COMPACT_ATOMS: atom_id res chain seq x y z
N MET A 1 -10.13 9.79 -0.86
CA MET A 1 -9.00 10.57 -1.40
C MET A 1 -8.24 9.67 -2.36
N ILE A 2 -8.08 10.07 -3.62
CA ILE A 2 -7.34 9.31 -4.63
C ILE A 2 -5.89 9.76 -4.53
N TYR A 3 -4.97 8.81 -4.37
CA TYR A 3 -3.56 9.12 -4.31
C TYR A 3 -2.84 8.40 -5.45
N GLY A 4 -2.15 9.20 -6.26
CA GLY A 4 -1.64 8.80 -7.57
C GLY A 4 -2.28 9.63 -8.67
N THR A 5 -1.52 9.87 -9.74
CA THR A 5 -2.07 10.57 -10.90
C THR A 5 -2.77 9.57 -11.81
N VAL A 6 -4.07 9.39 -11.63
CA VAL A 6 -4.87 8.54 -12.54
C VAL A 6 -5.42 9.42 -13.65
N VAL A 7 -4.94 9.17 -14.88
CA VAL A 7 -5.49 9.77 -16.11
C VAL A 7 -6.43 8.76 -16.72
N THR A 8 -7.72 9.10 -16.80
CA THR A 8 -8.72 8.21 -17.39
C THR A 8 -9.42 8.91 -18.56
N MET A 9 -9.54 8.21 -19.68
CA MET A 9 -10.20 8.72 -20.88
C MET A 9 -11.62 8.15 -21.01
N MET A 10 -12.59 9.06 -21.15
CA MET A 10 -13.97 8.76 -21.49
C MET A 10 -14.29 9.32 -22.88
N ASN A 11 -15.01 8.56 -23.71
CA ASN A 11 -15.57 9.13 -24.94
C ASN A 11 -16.75 10.06 -24.64
N GLY A 12 -17.19 10.82 -25.65
CA GLY A 12 -18.35 11.73 -25.56
C GLY A 12 -19.69 11.07 -25.19
N ASN A 13 -19.73 9.73 -25.05
CA ASN A 13 -20.90 8.96 -24.62
C ASN A 13 -20.75 8.41 -23.19
N GLY A 14 -19.70 8.77 -22.44
CA GLY A 14 -19.49 8.38 -21.05
C GLY A 14 -18.94 6.96 -20.82
N TYR A 15 -18.46 6.29 -21.88
CA TYR A 15 -17.86 4.95 -21.76
C TYR A 15 -16.32 5.02 -21.63
N TRP A 16 -15.76 4.09 -20.85
CA TRP A 16 -14.32 3.89 -20.74
C TRP A 16 -13.73 3.45 -22.09
N CYS A 17 -12.73 4.17 -22.59
CA CYS A 17 -12.07 3.83 -23.85
C CYS A 17 -10.70 3.21 -23.63
N HIS A 18 -10.46 2.04 -24.24
CA HIS A 18 -9.09 1.59 -24.51
C HIS A 18 -8.48 2.46 -25.61
N SER A 19 -7.21 2.84 -25.43
CA SER A 19 -6.44 3.72 -26.35
C SER A 19 -6.51 3.23 -27.80
N LYS A 20 -7.46 3.78 -28.55
CA LYS A 20 -7.41 3.86 -30.00
C LYS A 20 -7.54 5.33 -30.36
N LYS A 21 -6.60 5.83 -31.16
CA LYS A 21 -6.68 7.15 -31.79
C LYS A 21 -7.96 7.22 -32.63
N SER A 22 -9.06 7.68 -32.05
CA SER A 22 -10.22 8.14 -32.79
C SER A 22 -10.13 9.67 -32.86
N GLN A 23 -10.05 10.22 -34.08
CA GLN A 23 -10.23 11.66 -34.35
C GLN A 23 -11.71 12.05 -34.18
N VAL A 24 -12.30 11.74 -33.03
CA VAL A 24 -13.66 12.19 -32.69
C VAL A 24 -13.50 13.32 -31.69
N GLN A 25 -14.04 14.48 -32.05
CA GLN A 25 -14.10 15.66 -31.19
C GLN A 25 -15.11 15.36 -30.07
N GLY A 26 -14.65 15.35 -28.80
CA GLY A 26 -15.51 15.07 -27.65
C GLY A 26 -14.97 14.07 -26.59
N ASN A 27 -13.68 13.75 -26.57
CA ASN A 27 -13.10 12.92 -25.50
C ASN A 27 -12.81 13.76 -24.24
N ILE A 28 -13.21 13.27 -23.08
CA ILE A 28 -12.93 13.89 -21.76
C ILE A 28 -11.82 13.11 -21.08
N ILE A 29 -10.80 13.82 -20.62
CA ILE A 29 -9.73 13.27 -19.80
C ILE A 29 -9.96 13.73 -18.36
N ILE A 30 -10.14 12.77 -17.46
CA ILE A 30 -10.19 13.03 -16.02
C ILE A 30 -8.82 12.68 -15.46
N ALA A 31 -8.11 13.70 -15.01
CA ALA A 31 -6.87 13.55 -14.26
C ALA A 31 -7.14 13.81 -12.78
N THR A 32 -6.73 12.88 -11.93
CA THR A 32 -6.73 13.05 -10.47
C THR A 32 -5.28 13.27 -10.04
N THR A 33 -5.01 14.12 -9.05
CA THR A 33 -3.66 14.25 -8.48
C THR A 33 -3.73 14.86 -7.09
N ARG A 34 -2.79 14.47 -6.21
CA ARG A 34 -2.61 15.10 -4.90
C ARG A 34 -1.78 16.39 -4.97
N PHE A 35 -1.07 16.62 -6.08
CA PHE A 35 -0.16 17.75 -6.23
C PHE A 35 -0.77 18.81 -7.15
N ARG A 36 -1.27 19.89 -6.56
CA ARG A 36 -1.86 21.01 -7.31
C ARG A 36 -0.91 21.56 -8.39
N ALA A 37 0.39 21.61 -8.09
CA ALA A 37 1.41 22.04 -9.04
C ALA A 37 1.52 21.09 -10.26
N GLN A 38 1.35 19.78 -10.07
CA GLN A 38 1.37 18.82 -11.17
C GLN A 38 0.11 18.93 -12.05
N ALA A 39 -1.05 19.26 -11.46
CA ALA A 39 -2.28 19.49 -12.23
C ALA A 39 -2.12 20.61 -13.28
N GLN A 40 -1.40 21.69 -12.91
CA GLN A 40 -1.13 22.83 -13.80
C GLN A 40 -0.18 22.49 -14.96
N ILE A 41 0.73 21.53 -14.75
CA ILE A 41 1.72 21.11 -15.75
C ILE A 41 1.08 20.11 -16.74
N MET A 42 0.22 19.22 -16.26
CA MET A 42 -0.29 18.09 -17.05
C MET A 42 -1.39 18.44 -18.05
N VAL A 43 -2.13 19.53 -17.82
CA VAL A 43 -3.30 19.88 -18.62
C VAL A 43 -3.13 21.31 -19.14
N LYS A 44 -2.87 21.47 -20.45
CA LYS A 44 -2.72 22.79 -21.11
C LYS A 44 -3.98 23.67 -21.00
N PHE A 45 -5.15 23.05 -20.86
CA PHE A 45 -6.45 23.70 -20.69
C PHE A 45 -7.23 22.98 -19.59
N VAL A 46 -7.17 23.49 -18.35
CA VAL A 46 -8.04 23.03 -17.27
C VAL A 46 -9.36 23.77 -17.41
N ASP A 47 -10.35 23.16 -18.07
CA ASP A 47 -11.69 23.75 -18.14
C ASP A 47 -12.32 23.80 -16.75
N HIS A 48 -12.12 22.76 -15.93
CA HIS A 48 -12.69 22.64 -14.59
C HIS A 48 -11.72 21.89 -13.66
N SER A 49 -11.40 22.49 -12.51
CA SER A 49 -10.64 21.84 -11.43
C SER A 49 -11.55 21.66 -10.21
N ILE A 50 -11.65 20.42 -9.72
CA ILE A 50 -12.41 20.11 -8.50
C ILE A 50 -11.40 19.72 -7.43
N CYS A 51 -11.33 20.50 -6.35
CA CYS A 51 -10.58 20.12 -5.17
C CYS A 51 -11.47 19.20 -4.33
N LEU A 52 -11.16 17.90 -4.32
CA LEU A 52 -11.89 16.95 -3.48
C LEU A 52 -11.53 17.21 -2.01
N GLN A 53 -12.51 17.64 -1.23
CA GLN A 53 -12.38 17.72 0.23
C GLN A 53 -12.73 16.36 0.86
N GLY A 54 -12.50 16.23 2.17
CA GLY A 54 -13.06 15.12 2.95
C GLY A 54 -14.59 15.07 2.83
N LEU A 55 -15.17 13.91 3.14
CA LEU A 55 -16.63 13.78 3.22
C LEU A 55 -17.18 14.75 4.27
N ASP A 56 -18.42 15.21 4.10
CA ASP A 56 -19.04 16.01 5.14
C ASP A 56 -19.12 15.21 6.45
N HIS A 57 -19.16 15.91 7.59
CA HIS A 57 -19.07 15.25 8.89
C HIS A 57 -20.15 14.18 9.10
N LYS A 58 -21.36 14.38 8.57
CA LYS A 58 -22.47 13.44 8.73
C LYS A 58 -22.24 12.21 7.85
N GLU A 59 -21.94 12.41 6.57
CA GLU A 59 -21.62 11.32 5.64
C GLU A 59 -20.40 10.51 6.11
N PHE A 60 -19.36 11.19 6.60
CA PHE A 60 -18.16 10.56 7.12
C PHE A 60 -18.45 9.71 8.37
N ASN A 61 -19.27 10.22 9.29
CA ASN A 61 -19.67 9.48 10.46
C ASN A 61 -20.47 8.22 10.09
N GLU A 62 -21.43 8.33 9.17
CA GLU A 62 -22.19 7.17 8.70
C GLU A 62 -21.26 6.15 8.01
N LEU A 63 -20.33 6.59 7.16
CA LEU A 63 -19.32 5.72 6.55
C LEU A 63 -18.47 4.98 7.61
N PHE A 64 -18.03 5.68 8.65
CA PHE A 64 -17.28 5.06 9.74
C PHE A 64 -18.11 3.99 10.45
N LEU A 65 -19.37 4.30 10.78
CA LEU A 65 -20.27 3.36 11.44
C LEU A 65 -20.57 2.14 10.55
N ASP A 66 -20.66 2.32 9.23
CA ASP A 66 -20.79 1.21 8.28
C ASP A 66 -19.55 0.29 8.31
N PHE A 67 -18.34 0.85 8.46
CA PHE A 67 -17.13 0.03 8.61
C PHE A 67 -17.09 -0.76 9.92
N VAL A 68 -17.68 -0.22 10.99
CA VAL A 68 -17.72 -0.86 12.31
C VAL A 68 -18.84 -1.90 12.40
N PHE A 69 -20.08 -1.49 12.15
CA PHE A 69 -21.28 -2.29 12.39
C PHE A 69 -21.71 -3.07 11.13
N GLY A 70 -21.35 -2.60 9.93
CA GLY A 70 -21.94 -3.11 8.70
C GLY A 70 -23.41 -2.70 8.54
N TYR A 71 -24.12 -3.37 7.63
CA TYR A 71 -25.51 -3.04 7.26
C TYR A 71 -26.58 -3.59 8.23
N ASP A 72 -26.21 -4.15 9.38
CA ASP A 72 -27.13 -4.93 10.22
C ASP A 72 -27.59 -4.22 11.52
N GLN A 73 -28.44 -4.92 12.27
CA GLN A 73 -29.07 -4.44 13.50
C GLN A 73 -28.07 -4.15 14.63
N SER A 74 -26.79 -4.54 14.50
CA SER A 74 -25.77 -4.42 15.56
C SER A 74 -25.62 -2.99 16.07
N ARG A 75 -25.80 -1.96 15.24
CA ARG A 75 -25.70 -0.55 15.69
C ARG A 75 -26.71 -0.21 16.79
N LYS A 76 -27.94 -0.74 16.74
CA LYS A 76 -28.98 -0.44 17.75
C LYS A 76 -28.66 -1.06 19.10
N ASP A 77 -28.04 -2.24 19.09
CA ASP A 77 -27.69 -2.96 20.31
C ASP A 77 -26.44 -2.37 21.00
N HIS A 78 -25.68 -1.52 20.29
CA HIS A 78 -24.41 -0.96 20.75
C HIS A 78 -24.41 0.57 20.80
N MET A 79 -25.56 1.20 21.07
CA MET A 79 -25.66 2.67 21.17
C MET A 79 -24.70 3.29 22.18
N PHE A 80 -24.33 2.56 23.24
CA PHE A 80 -23.38 3.00 24.25
C PHE A 80 -21.96 3.24 23.71
N LEU A 81 -21.62 2.68 22.54
CA LEU A 81 -20.33 2.89 21.89
C LEU A 81 -20.28 4.17 21.05
N LEU A 82 -21.42 4.75 20.68
CA LEU A 82 -21.49 5.86 19.71
C LEU A 82 -20.77 7.11 20.20
N GLU A 83 -20.80 7.42 21.50
CA GLU A 83 -20.09 8.58 22.04
C GLU A 83 -18.58 8.47 21.84
N THR A 84 -18.00 7.32 22.20
CA THR A 84 -16.58 7.03 21.95
C THR A 84 -16.28 6.98 20.46
N GLY A 85 -17.17 6.40 19.66
CA GLY A 85 -17.07 6.39 18.20
C GLY A 85 -16.94 7.79 17.60
N HIS A 86 -17.77 8.75 18.02
CA HIS A 86 -17.68 10.13 17.54
C HIS A 86 -16.34 10.79 17.91
N LYS A 87 -15.81 10.51 19.11
CA LYS A 87 -14.48 11.00 19.52
C LYS A 87 -13.37 10.41 18.66
N ILE A 88 -13.48 9.13 18.28
CA ILE A 88 -12.55 8.48 17.35
C ILE A 88 -12.68 9.11 15.96
N VAL A 89 -13.90 9.31 15.44
CA VAL A 89 -14.15 9.94 14.12
C VAL A 89 -13.46 11.29 13.99
N ALA A 90 -13.47 12.10 15.04
CA ALA A 90 -12.76 13.38 15.06
C ALA A 90 -11.23 13.25 14.87
N ARG A 91 -10.63 12.11 15.24
CA ARG A 91 -9.20 11.82 15.05
C ARG A 91 -8.87 11.32 13.63
N LEU A 92 -9.88 10.92 12.84
CA LEU A 92 -9.69 10.29 11.52
C LEU A 92 -9.65 11.29 10.36
N LYS A 93 -9.83 12.59 10.63
CA LYS A 93 -9.58 13.69 9.69
C LYS A 93 -10.35 13.55 8.36
N GLY A 94 -11.57 13.04 8.43
CA GLY A 94 -12.43 12.88 7.25
C GLY A 94 -11.90 11.88 6.20
N SER A 95 -10.88 11.06 6.52
CA SER A 95 -10.27 10.14 5.58
C SER A 95 -11.00 8.80 5.53
N PRO A 96 -11.57 8.41 4.37
CA PRO A 96 -12.23 7.11 4.21
C PRO A 96 -11.30 5.92 4.49
N LEU A 97 -9.99 6.05 4.21
CA LEU A 97 -9.02 4.99 4.47
C LEU A 97 -8.77 4.80 5.98
N ALA A 98 -8.65 5.91 6.72
CA ALA A 98 -8.53 5.88 8.17
C ALA A 98 -9.80 5.32 8.82
N ALA A 99 -10.98 5.74 8.36
CA ALA A 99 -12.26 5.18 8.80
C ALA A 99 -12.39 3.69 8.50
N LYS A 100 -11.94 3.23 7.32
CA LYS A 100 -11.96 1.81 6.96
C LYS A 100 -11.09 0.98 7.87
N THR A 101 -9.85 1.39 8.10
CA THR A 101 -8.86 0.63 8.90
C THR A 101 -9.23 0.61 10.37
N VAL A 102 -9.51 1.78 10.97
CA VAL A 102 -9.90 1.88 12.39
C VAL A 102 -11.29 1.29 12.63
N GLY A 103 -12.25 1.50 11.72
CA GLY A 103 -13.58 0.91 11.84
C GLY A 103 -13.54 -0.62 11.81
N ARG A 104 -12.73 -1.22 10.91
CA ARG A 104 -12.53 -2.67 10.82
C ARG A 104 -11.78 -3.25 12.02
N LEU A 105 -10.90 -2.47 12.64
CA LEU A 105 -10.27 -2.79 13.91
C LEU A 105 -11.33 -2.86 15.02
N LEU A 106 -12.13 -1.81 15.19
CA LEU A 106 -13.14 -1.74 16.25
C LEU A 106 -14.23 -2.80 16.10
N LYS A 107 -14.56 -3.18 14.85
CA LYS A 107 -15.48 -4.27 14.53
C LYS A 107 -15.08 -5.61 15.17
N LYS A 108 -13.79 -5.83 15.47
CA LYS A 108 -13.31 -7.08 16.09
C LYS A 108 -13.81 -7.26 17.50
N LYS A 109 -14.08 -6.17 18.23
CA LYS A 109 -14.56 -6.20 19.61
C LYS A 109 -15.48 -5.00 19.88
N LEU A 110 -16.80 -5.24 19.93
CA LEU A 110 -17.81 -4.21 20.16
C LEU A 110 -18.04 -3.96 21.65
N ASP A 111 -16.99 -3.55 22.36
CA ASP A 111 -17.05 -3.20 23.79
C ASP A 111 -16.33 -1.89 24.10
N LEU A 112 -16.77 -1.25 25.19
CA LEU A 112 -16.33 0.10 25.53
C LEU A 112 -14.85 0.14 25.93
N GLU A 113 -14.35 -0.89 26.62
CA GLU A 113 -12.94 -0.95 27.04
C GLU A 113 -12.02 -0.96 25.82
N HIS A 114 -12.31 -1.79 24.82
CA HIS A 114 -11.56 -1.83 23.57
C HIS A 114 -11.58 -0.49 22.84
N TRP A 115 -12.74 0.13 22.71
CA TRP A 115 -12.89 1.41 22.01
C TRP A 115 -12.19 2.56 22.74
N THR A 116 -12.25 2.58 24.07
CA THR A 116 -11.51 3.55 24.88
C THR A 116 -10.02 3.35 24.74
N GLY A 117 -9.52 2.10 24.77
CA GLY A 117 -8.09 1.82 24.53
C GLY A 117 -7.61 2.27 23.15
N VAL A 118 -8.46 2.19 22.12
CA VAL A 118 -8.18 2.76 20.80
C VAL A 118 -8.18 4.28 20.86
N LEU A 119 -9.18 4.91 21.47
CA LEU A 119 -9.30 6.37 21.59
C LEU A 119 -8.11 7.00 22.35
N GLU A 120 -7.60 6.32 23.37
CA GLU A 120 -6.52 6.79 24.25
C GLU A 120 -5.12 6.39 23.78
N SER A 121 -5.01 5.76 22.61
CA SER A 121 -3.72 5.33 22.06
C SER A 121 -2.76 6.51 21.85
N LYS A 122 -1.50 6.32 22.25
CA LYS A 122 -0.42 7.31 22.05
C LYS A 122 -0.09 7.56 20.58
N GLU A 123 -0.50 6.67 19.68
CA GLU A 123 -0.27 6.89 18.24
C GLU A 123 -0.92 8.19 17.76
N TRP A 124 -2.06 8.60 18.34
CA TRP A 124 -2.73 9.85 17.99
C TRP A 124 -1.89 11.10 18.24
N GLU A 125 -0.91 11.04 19.13
CA GLU A 125 -0.02 12.15 19.48
C GLU A 125 1.09 12.37 18.45
N GLN A 126 1.34 11.41 17.55
CA GLN A 126 2.39 11.46 16.53
C GLN A 126 1.96 12.16 15.24
N SER A 127 0.81 12.82 15.25
CA SER A 127 0.25 13.52 14.08
C SER A 127 1.12 14.71 13.65
N GLU A 128 1.57 14.74 12.40
CA GLU A 128 2.43 15.80 11.85
C GLU A 128 1.66 16.99 11.24
N GLY A 129 0.32 16.95 11.21
CA GLY A 129 -0.51 18.07 10.74
C GLY A 129 -1.97 17.69 10.59
N ASP A 130 -2.84 18.65 10.22
CA ASP A 130 -4.30 18.47 10.25
C ASP A 130 -4.83 17.42 9.26
N GLU A 131 -4.07 17.09 8.21
CA GLU A 131 -4.42 16.10 7.18
C GLU A 131 -3.66 14.77 7.34
N ASP A 132 -2.79 14.66 8.34
CA ASP A 132 -1.95 13.46 8.53
C ASP A 132 -2.75 12.29 9.11
N ILE A 133 -2.94 11.25 8.31
CA ILE A 133 -3.67 10.04 8.74
C ILE A 133 -2.76 8.90 9.20
N MET A 134 -1.44 9.07 9.13
CA MET A 134 -0.50 8.01 9.53
C MET A 134 -0.71 7.51 10.96
N PRO A 135 -1.01 8.36 11.97
CA PRO A 135 -1.39 7.89 13.30
C PRO A 135 -2.49 6.82 13.30
N ALA A 136 -3.55 7.03 12.50
CA ALA A 136 -4.68 6.10 12.43
C ALA A 136 -4.28 4.76 11.80
N LEU A 137 -3.49 4.82 10.72
CA LEU A 137 -3.04 3.61 10.01
C LEU A 137 -2.03 2.83 10.86
N LYS A 138 -1.10 3.51 11.52
CA LYS A 138 -0.11 2.91 12.42
C LYS A 138 -0.77 2.29 13.66
N LEU A 139 -1.76 2.97 14.24
CA LEU A 139 -2.60 2.38 15.27
C LEU A 139 -3.24 1.09 14.76
N SER A 140 -3.87 1.13 13.59
CA SER A 140 -4.52 -0.06 13.02
C SER A 140 -3.54 -1.22 12.79
N TYR A 141 -2.28 -0.92 12.44
CA TYR A 141 -1.22 -1.89 12.27
C TYR A 141 -0.78 -2.52 13.60
N GLY A 142 -0.66 -1.70 14.65
CA GLY A 142 -0.32 -2.16 16.01
C GLY A 142 -1.33 -3.16 16.59
N TYR A 143 -2.58 -3.11 16.14
CA TYR A 143 -3.67 -4.00 16.56
C TYR A 143 -3.90 -5.19 15.61
N LEU A 144 -3.02 -5.42 14.63
CA LEU A 144 -3.11 -6.62 13.81
C LEU A 144 -2.97 -7.89 14.69
N PRO A 145 -3.68 -9.00 14.38
CA PRO A 145 -3.88 -10.10 15.33
C PRO A 145 -2.62 -10.85 15.76
N SER A 146 -1.55 -10.80 14.97
CA SER A 146 -0.28 -11.44 15.31
C SER A 146 0.90 -10.73 14.67
N HIS A 147 2.09 -10.97 15.21
CA HIS A 147 3.34 -10.52 14.62
C HIS A 147 3.54 -11.03 13.19
N GLN A 148 3.06 -12.24 12.87
CA GLN A 148 3.13 -12.77 11.50
C GLN A 148 2.28 -11.95 10.52
N HIS A 149 1.07 -11.50 10.92
CA HIS A 149 0.26 -10.60 10.08
C HIS A 149 0.97 -9.25 9.86
N GLN A 150 1.59 -8.72 10.92
CA GLN A 150 2.39 -7.50 10.83
C GLN A 150 3.56 -7.69 9.86
N GLN A 151 4.31 -8.78 9.95
CA GLN A 151 5.41 -9.11 9.04
C GLN A 151 4.95 -9.27 7.58
N CYS A 152 3.83 -9.97 7.33
CA CYS A 152 3.27 -10.10 5.99
C CYS A 152 2.98 -8.73 5.33
N PHE A 153 2.42 -7.78 6.10
CA PHE A 153 2.20 -6.41 5.62
C PHE A 153 3.51 -5.61 5.53
N PHE A 154 4.37 -5.69 6.53
CA PHE A 154 5.68 -5.05 6.60
C PHE A 154 6.51 -5.35 5.34
N TYR A 155 6.62 -6.62 4.94
CA TYR A 155 7.42 -7.02 3.78
C TYR A 155 6.77 -6.66 2.45
N SER A 156 5.48 -6.28 2.42
CA SER A 156 4.85 -5.78 1.20
C SER A 156 5.46 -4.45 0.72
N ALA A 157 6.18 -3.72 1.58
CA ALA A 157 6.95 -2.52 1.23
C ALA A 157 8.06 -2.77 0.20
N LEU A 158 8.51 -4.02 0.07
CA LEU A 158 9.50 -4.42 -0.93
C LEU A 158 8.93 -4.41 -2.35
N PHE A 159 7.62 -4.52 -2.51
CA PHE A 159 7.00 -4.40 -3.82
C PHE A 159 6.91 -2.94 -4.24
N PRO A 160 6.93 -2.65 -5.56
CA PRO A 160 6.66 -1.31 -6.05
C PRO A 160 5.31 -0.76 -5.57
N GLN A 161 5.20 0.56 -5.49
CA GLN A 161 3.91 1.20 -5.27
C GLN A 161 2.94 0.82 -6.42
N ASP A 162 1.64 0.72 -6.11
CA ASP A 162 0.58 0.36 -7.05
C ASP A 162 0.68 -1.05 -7.67
N TYR A 163 1.52 -1.92 -7.08
CA TYR A 163 1.66 -3.31 -7.52
C TYR A 163 0.36 -4.10 -7.39
N LYS A 164 0.02 -4.86 -8.44
CA LYS A 164 -1.14 -5.77 -8.47
C LYS A 164 -0.68 -7.19 -8.10
N PHE A 165 -0.89 -7.57 -6.86
CA PHE A 165 -0.49 -8.86 -6.33
C PHE A 165 -1.41 -9.98 -6.84
N GLN A 166 -0.83 -11.01 -7.46
CA GLN A 166 -1.53 -12.29 -7.55
C GLN A 166 -1.52 -12.98 -6.19
N ARG A 167 -2.59 -13.71 -5.86
CA ARG A 167 -2.71 -14.38 -4.56
C ARG A 167 -1.52 -15.30 -4.29
N GLU A 168 -1.25 -16.18 -5.24
CA GLU A 168 -0.26 -17.24 -5.11
C GLU A 168 1.15 -16.65 -5.06
N GLU A 169 1.42 -15.57 -5.81
CA GLU A 169 2.68 -14.83 -5.76
C GLU A 169 2.95 -14.26 -4.36
N LEU A 170 1.99 -13.53 -3.80
CA LEU A 170 2.15 -12.88 -2.50
C LEU A 170 2.30 -13.91 -1.37
N ILE A 171 1.56 -15.02 -1.44
CA ILE A 171 1.70 -16.11 -0.48
C ILE A 171 3.07 -16.77 -0.61
N ASN A 172 3.50 -17.12 -1.82
CA ASN A 172 4.82 -17.74 -2.04
C ASN A 172 5.97 -16.82 -1.61
N PHE A 173 5.81 -15.50 -1.79
CA PHE A 173 6.75 -14.51 -1.30
C PHE A 173 6.89 -14.58 0.23
N TRP A 174 5.79 -14.61 0.97
CA TRP A 174 5.83 -14.74 2.44
C TRP A 174 6.40 -16.10 2.88
N ILE A 175 6.15 -17.17 2.13
CA ILE A 175 6.79 -18.48 2.37
C ILE A 175 8.30 -18.37 2.18
N GLY A 176 8.76 -17.74 1.10
CA GLY A 176 10.19 -17.59 0.79
C GLY A 176 10.94 -16.71 1.80
N LEU A 177 10.25 -15.78 2.48
CA LEU A 177 10.80 -15.00 3.59
C LEU A 177 10.74 -15.72 4.95
N ASP A 178 10.17 -16.94 5.00
CA ASP A 178 10.03 -17.73 6.22
C ASP A 178 9.28 -16.99 7.34
N VAL A 179 8.20 -16.28 7.01
CA VAL A 179 7.40 -15.53 8.01
C VAL A 179 6.11 -16.24 8.41
N LEU A 180 5.72 -17.28 7.67
CA LEU A 180 4.47 -18.02 7.89
C LEU A 180 4.75 -19.28 8.70
N HIS A 181 4.26 -19.32 9.94
CA HIS A 181 4.46 -20.43 10.86
C HIS A 181 3.12 -20.96 11.39
N PRO A 182 2.90 -22.28 11.39
CA PRO A 182 1.71 -22.88 11.98
C PRO A 182 1.66 -22.61 13.49
N SER A 183 0.46 -22.41 14.02
CA SER A 183 0.27 -22.38 15.47
C SER A 183 0.57 -23.75 16.06
N ARG A 184 0.97 -23.80 17.33
CA ARG A 184 1.30 -25.07 18.01
C ARG A 184 0.12 -26.06 17.91
N GLY A 185 0.34 -27.18 17.24
CA GLY A 185 -0.67 -28.24 17.07
C GLY A 185 -1.58 -28.08 15.85
N GLU A 186 -1.41 -27.04 15.03
CA GLU A 186 -2.09 -26.97 13.74
C GLU A 186 -1.38 -27.83 12.68
N ASN A 187 -2.15 -28.65 11.96
CA ASN A 187 -1.69 -29.38 10.79
C ASN A 187 -2.30 -28.77 9.52
N LYS A 188 -1.89 -27.54 9.20
CA LYS A 188 -2.28 -26.81 7.98
C LYS A 188 -1.09 -26.68 7.05
N ARG A 189 -1.35 -26.65 5.75
CA ARG A 189 -0.32 -26.31 4.77
C ARG A 189 0.08 -24.84 4.93
N VAL A 190 1.33 -24.50 4.62
CA VAL A 190 1.83 -23.13 4.74
C VAL A 190 1.08 -22.17 3.80
N GLU A 191 0.65 -22.66 2.65
CA GLU A 191 -0.18 -21.90 1.70
C GLU A 191 -1.55 -21.56 2.28
N ASP A 192 -2.18 -22.48 3.04
CA ASP A 192 -3.46 -22.22 3.71
C ASP A 192 -3.30 -21.18 4.83
N ILE A 193 -2.16 -21.22 5.53
CA ILE A 193 -1.80 -20.21 6.53
C ILE A 193 -1.61 -18.85 5.86
N GLY A 194 -0.88 -18.80 4.75
CA GLY A 194 -0.68 -17.58 3.97
C GLY A 194 -1.98 -16.99 3.45
N LEU A 195 -2.90 -17.82 2.95
CA LEU A 195 -4.24 -17.39 2.52
C LEU A 195 -5.05 -16.82 3.70
N SER A 196 -4.98 -17.46 4.86
CA SER A 196 -5.61 -16.94 6.08
C SER A 196 -5.02 -15.56 6.45
N HIS A 197 -3.70 -15.39 6.38
CA HIS A 197 -3.05 -14.12 6.68
C HIS A 197 -3.47 -13.01 5.70
N LEU A 198 -3.48 -13.30 4.39
CA LEU A 198 -3.98 -12.36 3.38
C LEU A 198 -5.44 -11.97 3.65
N THR A 199 -6.28 -12.95 3.97
CA THR A 199 -7.70 -12.73 4.29
C THR A 199 -7.84 -11.83 5.53
N GLN A 200 -7.01 -12.04 6.56
CA GLN A 200 -7.01 -11.16 7.74
C GLN A 200 -6.57 -9.74 7.38
N LEU A 201 -5.51 -9.56 6.59
CA LEU A 201 -5.05 -8.24 6.17
C LEU A 201 -6.10 -7.51 5.31
N VAL A 202 -6.79 -8.21 4.41
CA VAL A 202 -7.95 -7.68 3.68
C VAL A 202 -9.06 -7.29 4.65
N ASN A 203 -9.39 -8.15 5.62
CA ASN A 203 -10.44 -7.88 6.61
C ASN A 203 -10.14 -6.70 7.54
N HIS A 204 -8.87 -6.37 7.78
CA HIS A 204 -8.45 -5.18 8.51
C HIS A 204 -8.31 -3.93 7.61
N GLY A 205 -8.53 -4.08 6.30
CA GLY A 205 -8.49 -2.97 5.35
C GLY A 205 -7.11 -2.60 4.84
N PHE A 206 -6.10 -3.44 5.09
CA PHE A 206 -4.73 -3.23 4.60
C PHE A 206 -4.58 -3.59 3.12
N PHE A 207 -5.24 -4.65 2.67
CA PHE A 207 -5.31 -5.00 1.25
C PHE A 207 -6.72 -4.82 0.72
N GLU A 208 -6.80 -4.45 -0.54
CA GLU A 208 -8.05 -4.43 -1.30
C GLU A 208 -8.06 -5.59 -2.29
N GLU A 209 -9.07 -6.45 -2.21
CA GLU A 209 -9.34 -7.45 -3.22
C GLU A 209 -10.10 -6.80 -4.39
N ARG A 210 -9.61 -7.00 -5.61
CA ARG A 210 -10.22 -6.51 -6.84
C ARG A 210 -10.38 -7.65 -7.85
N LYS A 211 -11.44 -7.56 -8.66
CA LYS A 211 -11.71 -8.51 -9.74
C LYS A 211 -11.68 -7.76 -11.07
N GLU A 212 -10.83 -8.22 -11.99
CA GLU A 212 -10.66 -7.65 -13.33
C GLU A 212 -10.55 -8.79 -14.34
N ASN A 213 -11.39 -8.76 -15.39
CA ASN A 213 -11.40 -9.75 -16.47
C ASN A 213 -11.45 -11.22 -16.00
N GLY A 214 -12.18 -11.50 -14.91
CA GLY A 214 -12.30 -12.84 -14.33
C GLY A 214 -11.13 -13.27 -13.44
N SER A 215 -10.08 -12.44 -13.32
CA SER A 215 -8.96 -12.66 -12.38
C SER A 215 -9.15 -11.84 -11.10
N THR A 216 -8.70 -12.40 -9.96
CA THR A 216 -8.70 -11.71 -8.66
C THR A 216 -7.27 -11.31 -8.33
N PHE A 217 -7.06 -10.05 -7.98
CA PHE A 217 -5.78 -9.52 -7.54
C PHE A 217 -5.96 -8.65 -6.30
N TYR A 218 -4.87 -8.44 -5.59
CA TYR A 218 -4.85 -7.64 -4.38
C TYR A 218 -4.02 -6.37 -4.63
N THR A 219 -4.43 -5.26 -4.06
CA THR A 219 -3.69 -3.99 -4.15
C THR A 219 -3.50 -3.40 -2.76
N LEU A 220 -2.34 -2.79 -2.56
CA LEU A 220 -2.05 -2.00 -1.38
C LEU A 220 -2.30 -0.53 -1.71
N HIS A 221 -3.06 0.16 -0.88
CA HIS A 221 -3.25 1.60 -1.04
C HIS A 221 -1.92 2.32 -0.83
N ASP A 222 -1.61 3.37 -1.59
CA ASP A 222 -0.30 4.04 -1.52
C ASP A 222 0.09 4.54 -0.10
N LEU A 223 -0.84 5.07 0.69
CA LEU A 223 -0.61 5.45 2.08
C LEU A 223 -0.36 4.26 3.00
N LEU A 224 -0.93 3.10 2.69
CA LEU A 224 -0.60 1.86 3.38
C LEU A 224 0.75 1.32 2.91
N HIS A 225 1.12 1.53 1.65
CA HIS A 225 2.48 1.28 1.17
C HIS A 225 3.50 2.19 1.86
N GLU A 226 3.18 3.48 2.03
CA GLU A 226 3.99 4.43 2.79
C GLU A 226 4.12 4.00 4.26
N LEU A 227 3.03 3.55 4.88
CA LEU A 227 3.09 2.98 6.22
C LEU A 227 4.01 1.76 6.27
N ALA A 228 3.84 0.81 5.34
CA ALA A 228 4.67 -0.39 5.26
C ALA A 228 6.15 -0.01 5.16
N TRP A 229 6.49 0.95 4.30
CA TRP A 229 7.84 1.49 4.18
C TRP A 229 8.35 2.13 5.47
N LYS A 230 7.53 2.96 6.13
CA LYS A 230 7.89 3.60 7.41
C LYS A 230 8.22 2.56 8.48
N VAL A 231 7.35 1.56 8.66
CA VAL A 231 7.56 0.51 9.68
C VAL A 231 8.71 -0.44 9.30
N SER A 232 9.01 -0.61 8.00
CA SER A 232 10.07 -1.51 7.53
C SER A 232 11.44 -0.88 7.34
N SER A 233 11.54 0.45 7.34
CA SER A 233 12.73 1.22 6.96
C SER A 233 14.05 0.83 7.64
N HIS A 234 13.99 0.20 8.82
CA HIS A 234 15.17 -0.29 9.53
C HIS A 234 15.82 -1.56 8.93
N GLU A 235 15.07 -2.35 8.16
CA GLU A 235 15.49 -3.67 7.64
C GLU A 235 15.22 -3.83 6.14
N CYS A 236 14.27 -3.09 5.57
CA CYS A 236 13.91 -3.14 4.16
C CYS A 236 14.26 -1.83 3.45
N ILE A 237 14.73 -1.92 2.21
CA ILE A 237 14.88 -0.76 1.33
C ILE A 237 14.44 -1.11 -0.09
N SER A 238 13.71 -0.18 -0.72
CA SER A 238 13.27 -0.28 -2.11
C SER A 238 13.90 0.85 -2.92
N ILE A 239 14.60 0.52 -4.00
CA ILE A 239 15.44 1.44 -4.77
C ILE A 239 15.01 1.45 -6.23
N ASP A 240 14.78 2.63 -6.79
CA ASP A 240 14.71 2.80 -8.25
C ASP A 240 16.11 2.74 -8.84
N CYS A 241 16.33 1.92 -9.89
CA CYS A 241 17.66 1.76 -10.49
C CYS A 241 18.27 3.11 -10.91
N SER A 242 17.46 4.04 -11.41
CA SER A 242 17.92 5.38 -11.82
C SER A 242 18.47 6.23 -10.67
N LYS A 243 18.12 5.89 -9.41
CA LYS A 243 18.53 6.60 -8.19
C LYS A 243 19.56 5.83 -7.38
N VAL A 244 20.06 4.71 -7.88
CA VAL A 244 21.03 3.86 -7.18
C VAL A 244 22.28 4.64 -6.76
N ARG A 245 22.76 5.59 -7.55
CA ARG A 245 23.97 6.39 -7.22
C ARG A 245 23.81 7.31 -6.00
N SER A 246 22.59 7.74 -5.69
CA SER A 246 22.33 8.76 -4.66
C SER A 246 21.93 8.20 -3.30
N ILE A 247 21.85 6.86 -3.16
CA ILE A 247 21.33 6.21 -1.96
C ILE A 247 22.48 5.59 -1.17
N GLU A 248 22.53 5.91 0.12
CA GLU A 248 23.31 5.19 1.12
C GLU A 248 22.46 4.08 1.72
N ILE A 249 23.01 2.87 1.79
CA ILE A 249 22.30 1.71 2.34
C ILE A 249 22.78 1.49 3.78
N PRO A 250 21.89 1.63 4.78
CA PRO A 250 22.25 1.36 6.17
C PRO A 250 22.69 -0.10 6.35
N SER A 251 23.66 -0.33 7.24
CA SER A 251 24.17 -1.68 7.51
C SER A 251 23.18 -2.62 8.22
N SER A 252 22.04 -2.10 8.66
CA SER A 252 20.92 -2.85 9.25
C SER A 252 20.02 -3.49 8.20
N ILE A 253 20.08 -3.04 6.94
CA ILE A 253 19.23 -3.55 5.86
C ILE A 253 19.51 -5.03 5.61
N ARG A 254 18.43 -5.81 5.57
CA ARG A 254 18.39 -7.25 5.32
C ARG A 254 17.64 -7.61 4.05
N HIS A 255 16.72 -6.75 3.60
CA HIS A 255 15.90 -7.02 2.43
C HIS A 255 15.98 -5.84 1.47
N LEU A 256 16.37 -6.12 0.23
CA LEU A 256 16.56 -5.11 -0.80
C LEU A 256 15.62 -5.41 -1.97
N SER A 257 14.90 -4.39 -2.41
CA SER A 257 14.15 -4.41 -3.66
C SER A 257 14.72 -3.38 -4.61
N ILE A 258 14.86 -3.76 -5.88
CA ILE A 258 15.30 -2.88 -6.96
C ILE A 258 14.26 -2.88 -8.05
N TYR A 259 13.84 -1.68 -8.42
CA TYR A 259 12.89 -1.45 -9.49
C TYR A 259 13.60 -0.91 -10.73
N VAL A 260 13.45 -1.61 -11.84
CA VAL A 260 13.95 -1.22 -13.16
C VAL A 260 12.77 -0.67 -13.95
N ASN A 261 12.73 0.66 -14.07
CA ASN A 261 11.71 1.40 -14.80
C ASN A 261 11.84 1.18 -16.33
N ASP A 262 10.74 1.15 -17.08
CA ASP A 262 10.79 0.98 -18.56
C ASP A 262 11.64 2.05 -19.26
N THR A 263 11.70 3.27 -18.71
CA THR A 263 12.56 4.35 -19.22
C THR A 263 14.06 4.03 -19.11
N SER A 264 14.46 3.18 -18.17
CA SER A 264 15.85 2.74 -17.98
C SER A 264 16.28 1.61 -18.93
N VAL A 265 15.34 1.07 -19.71
CA VAL A 265 15.56 -0.06 -20.65
C VAL A 265 15.38 0.37 -22.11
N GLN A 266 15.10 1.66 -22.37
CA GLN A 266 14.80 2.17 -23.72
C GLN A 266 15.96 2.02 -24.71
N ASP A 267 17.21 1.96 -24.25
CA ASP A 267 18.38 1.65 -25.07
C ASP A 267 19.47 0.87 -24.33
N ARG A 268 20.39 0.27 -25.10
CA ARG A 268 21.51 -0.53 -24.56
C ARG A 268 22.42 0.28 -23.61
N LEU A 269 22.49 1.60 -23.77
CA LEU A 269 23.34 2.47 -22.97
C LEU A 269 22.77 2.65 -21.57
N SER A 270 21.45 2.84 -21.46
CA SER A 270 20.72 2.99 -20.20
C SER A 270 20.79 1.70 -19.37
N ILE A 271 20.67 0.54 -20.02
CA ILE A 271 20.86 -0.78 -19.38
C ILE A 271 22.29 -0.92 -18.84
N LYS A 272 23.29 -0.53 -19.63
CA LYS A 272 24.70 -0.62 -19.21
C LYS A 272 24.99 0.28 -18.01
N ASN A 273 24.46 1.50 -18.02
CA ASN A 273 24.62 2.44 -16.91
C ASN A 273 23.94 1.92 -15.63
N CYS A 274 22.71 1.41 -15.72
CA CYS A 274 21.99 0.82 -14.58
C CYS A 274 22.74 -0.41 -14.02
N LEU A 275 23.34 -1.25 -14.87
CA LEU A 275 24.20 -2.36 -14.44
C LEU A 275 25.49 -1.92 -13.76
N GLU A 276 26.18 -0.89 -14.30
CA GLU A 276 27.39 -0.34 -13.67
C GLU A 276 27.08 0.26 -12.29
N ASP A 277 25.94 0.94 -12.17
CA ASP A 277 25.47 1.52 -10.91
C ASP A 277 25.12 0.47 -9.88
N PHE A 278 24.46 -0.59 -10.35
CA PHE A 278 24.11 -1.74 -9.56
C PHE A 278 25.36 -2.48 -9.06
N ASN A 279 26.31 -2.80 -9.95
CA ASN A 279 27.57 -3.43 -9.55
C ASN A 279 28.34 -2.57 -8.54
N THR A 280 28.36 -1.25 -8.74
CA THR A 280 28.97 -0.31 -7.78
C THR A 280 28.25 -0.32 -6.43
N LEU A 281 26.92 -0.45 -6.41
CA LEU A 281 26.14 -0.60 -5.18
C LEU A 281 26.53 -1.89 -4.45
N LEU A 282 26.58 -3.02 -5.16
CA LEU A 282 26.94 -4.32 -4.58
C LEU A 282 28.37 -4.34 -4.04
N ASP A 283 29.34 -3.83 -4.80
CA ASP A 283 30.76 -3.92 -4.45
C ASP A 283 31.15 -2.99 -3.30
N LYS A 284 30.54 -1.80 -3.20
CA LYS A 284 31.02 -0.73 -2.32
C LYS A 284 30.07 -0.31 -1.21
N ARG A 285 28.75 -0.52 -1.39
CA ARG A 285 27.73 0.10 -0.54
C ARG A 285 26.81 -0.91 0.14
N LEU A 286 26.70 -2.11 -0.40
CA LEU A 286 25.91 -3.18 0.19
C LEU A 286 26.82 -4.20 0.87
N LYS A 287 26.60 -4.42 2.16
CA LYS A 287 27.20 -5.56 2.88
C LYS A 287 26.40 -6.81 2.59
N VAL A 288 26.77 -7.49 1.50
CA VAL A 288 26.06 -8.67 0.96
C VAL A 288 25.93 -9.80 1.98
N ASP A 289 26.92 -9.97 2.86
CA ASP A 289 26.94 -10.96 3.95
C ASP A 289 25.76 -10.84 4.91
N LYS A 290 25.09 -9.69 4.92
CA LYS A 290 23.96 -9.38 5.79
C LYS A 290 22.61 -9.43 5.09
N LEU A 291 22.59 -9.51 3.77
CA LEU A 291 21.37 -9.51 2.97
C LEU A 291 20.70 -10.89 3.00
N GLN A 292 19.43 -10.92 3.34
CA GLN A 292 18.59 -12.12 3.39
C GLN A 292 17.72 -12.27 2.14
N SER A 293 17.25 -11.18 1.55
CA SER A 293 16.49 -11.24 0.31
C SER A 293 16.81 -10.08 -0.64
N LEU A 294 16.75 -10.39 -1.94
CA LEU A 294 16.96 -9.45 -3.02
C LEU A 294 15.87 -9.65 -4.07
N MET A 295 15.11 -8.61 -4.35
CA MET A 295 14.03 -8.62 -5.34
C MET A 295 14.36 -7.67 -6.49
N LEU A 296 14.06 -8.10 -7.71
CA LEU A 296 14.21 -7.29 -8.90
C LEU A 296 12.86 -7.22 -9.63
N PHE A 297 12.37 -6.00 -9.81
CA PHE A 297 11.10 -5.72 -10.47
C PHE A 297 11.32 -4.96 -11.79
N GLY A 298 10.42 -5.16 -12.75
CA GLY A 298 10.43 -4.50 -14.06
C GLY A 298 11.10 -5.33 -15.17
N GLU A 299 11.10 -4.80 -16.40
CA GLU A 299 11.81 -5.43 -17.52
C GLU A 299 13.32 -5.39 -17.24
N HIS A 300 13.94 -6.55 -17.18
CA HIS A 300 15.38 -6.66 -16.94
C HIS A 300 16.01 -7.60 -17.94
N HIS A 301 17.17 -7.21 -18.45
CA HIS A 301 17.93 -8.00 -19.40
C HIS A 301 18.69 -9.13 -18.67
N GLY A 302 18.93 -10.28 -19.31
CA GLY A 302 19.59 -11.44 -18.68
C GLY A 302 21.02 -11.19 -18.13
N CYS A 303 21.60 -10.02 -18.40
CA CYS A 303 22.85 -9.58 -17.78
C CYS A 303 22.69 -9.21 -16.30
N PHE A 304 21.50 -8.77 -15.87
CA PHE A 304 21.18 -8.60 -14.46
C PHE A 304 21.33 -9.95 -13.73
N VAL A 305 20.74 -11.03 -14.27
CA VAL A 305 20.86 -12.39 -13.72
C VAL A 305 22.31 -12.84 -13.56
N LYS A 306 23.22 -12.46 -14.49
CA LYS A 306 24.65 -12.75 -14.34
C LYS A 306 25.30 -12.00 -13.18
N ALA A 307 24.93 -10.74 -12.95
CA ALA A 307 25.40 -9.98 -11.79
C ALA A 307 24.89 -10.59 -10.47
N PHE A 308 23.68 -11.16 -10.47
CA PHE A 308 23.11 -11.89 -9.33
C PHE A 308 23.66 -13.30 -9.16
N GLY A 309 24.36 -13.86 -10.16
CA GLY A 309 24.93 -15.22 -10.07
C GLY A 309 25.98 -15.39 -8.97
N CYS A 310 26.49 -14.30 -8.39
CA CYS A 310 27.36 -14.33 -7.21
C CYS A 310 26.57 -14.42 -5.88
N PHE A 311 25.24 -14.30 -5.91
CA PHE A 311 24.34 -14.26 -4.74
C PHE A 311 23.47 -15.52 -4.60
N ILE A 312 23.44 -16.38 -5.62
CA ILE A 312 22.72 -17.66 -5.68
C ILE A 312 23.75 -18.78 -5.60
#